data_AF-A0A8T3DAE9-F1
#
_entry.id   AF-A0A8T3DAE9-F1
#
_cell.length_a   1.000
_cell.length_b   1.000
_cell.length_c   1.000
_cell.angle_alpha   90.00
_cell.angle_beta   90.00
_cell.angle_gamma   90.00
#
_symmetry.space_group_name_H-M   'P 1'
#
loop_
_entity.id
_entity.type
_entity.pdbx_description
1 polymer ?
#
loop_
_entity_poly.entity_id
_entity_poly.type
_entity_poly.pdbx_seq_one_letter_code
_entity_poly.pdbx_strand_id
1 'polypeptide(L)'
;MAHLLLAGGVLLSLTLCTYATELQRIEFDHNHQLTCSQSLTDCRLEDEDLFRSGSEVDVSRLELKALLCCRGGVDCRPCIQIHTQPHSHR
;
A
#
# COMPACT_ATOMS: atom_id res chain seq x y z
N MET A 1 10.69 37.96 -25.67
CA MET A 1 10.21 36.56 -25.78
C MET A 1 10.87 35.59 -24.79
N ALA A 2 12.14 35.78 -24.39
CA ALA A 2 12.80 34.92 -23.39
C ALA A 2 12.20 34.98 -21.96
N HIS A 3 11.67 36.13 -21.53
CA HIS A 3 11.09 36.29 -20.19
C HIS A 3 9.76 35.54 -19.98
N LEU A 4 8.98 35.30 -21.04
CA LEU A 4 7.72 34.55 -20.98
C LEU A 4 7.96 33.03 -20.81
N LEU A 5 9.04 32.51 -21.39
CA LEU A 5 9.43 31.10 -21.25
C LEU A 5 9.93 30.77 -19.83
N LEU A 6 10.65 31.72 -19.20
CA LEU A 6 11.08 31.61 -17.81
C LEU A 6 9.88 31.58 -16.84
N ALA A 7 8.90 32.46 -17.05
CA ALA A 7 7.69 32.48 -16.24
C ALA A 7 6.89 31.16 -16.37
N GLY A 8 6.74 30.65 -17.60
CA GLY A 8 6.06 29.37 -17.85
C GLY A 8 6.77 28.17 -17.24
N GLY A 9 8.11 28.11 -17.33
CA GLY A 9 8.90 27.03 -16.72
C GLY A 9 8.87 27.04 -15.20
N VAL A 10 8.89 28.22 -14.57
CA VAL A 10 8.80 28.37 -13.10
C VAL A 10 7.41 27.99 -12.61
N LEU A 11 6.35 28.43 -13.29
CA LEU A 11 4.97 28.04 -12.97
C LEU A 11 4.78 26.53 -13.11
N LEU A 12 5.26 25.92 -14.20
CA LEU A 12 5.16 24.48 -14.42
C LEU A 12 5.89 23.68 -13.33
N SER A 13 7.10 24.12 -12.95
CA SER A 13 7.90 23.51 -11.90
C SER A 13 7.22 23.59 -10.53
N LEU A 14 6.63 24.76 -10.20
CA LEU A 14 5.87 24.95 -8.96
C LEU A 14 4.63 24.04 -8.91
N THR A 15 3.90 23.91 -10.02
CA THR A 15 2.78 22.95 -10.10
C THR A 15 3.23 21.51 -9.94
N LEU A 16 4.29 21.08 -10.64
CA LEU A 16 4.80 19.70 -10.55
C LEU A 16 5.23 19.32 -9.13
N CYS A 17 5.85 20.24 -8.39
CA CYS A 17 6.20 20.04 -6.98
C CYS A 17 4.97 19.85 -6.08
N THR A 18 3.85 20.50 -6.39
CA THR A 18 2.62 20.36 -5.59
C THR A 18 1.81 19.09 -5.90
N TYR A 19 2.02 18.46 -7.06
CA TYR A 19 1.33 17.22 -7.44
C TYR A 19 2.10 15.95 -7.06
N ALA A 20 3.24 16.09 -6.37
CA ALA A 20 3.91 14.94 -5.79
C ALA A 20 3.00 14.32 -4.73
N THR A 21 2.35 13.21 -5.07
CA THR A 21 1.57 12.43 -4.12
C THR A 21 2.53 11.83 -3.10
N GLU A 22 2.53 12.36 -1.88
CA GLU A 22 3.25 11.74 -0.77
C GLU A 22 2.55 10.42 -0.41
N LEU A 23 3.23 9.30 -0.68
CA LEU A 23 2.79 8.00 -0.19
C LEU A 23 2.93 7.96 1.33
N GLN A 24 1.89 7.45 2.01
CA GLN A 24 1.97 7.23 3.45
C GLN A 24 3.11 6.25 3.75
N ARG A 25 3.98 6.66 4.68
CA ARG A 25 5.10 5.86 5.18
C ARG A 25 4.65 5.03 6.38
N ILE A 26 5.00 3.75 6.37
CA ILE A 26 4.78 2.83 7.48
C ILE A 26 6.11 2.17 7.86
N GLU A 27 6.32 1.95 9.16
CA GLU A 27 7.44 1.13 9.61
C GLU A 27 7.11 -0.33 9.31
N PHE A 28 8.05 -1.03 8.66
CA PHE A 28 7.88 -2.40 8.22
C PHE A 28 9.06 -3.23 8.71
N ASP A 29 8.77 -4.20 9.57
CA ASP A 29 9.69 -5.28 9.89
C ASP A 29 9.16 -6.61 9.34
N HIS A 30 10.02 -7.64 9.30
CA HIS A 30 9.66 -8.95 8.77
C HIS A 30 8.59 -9.68 9.60
N ASN A 31 8.30 -9.23 10.83
CA ASN A 31 7.34 -9.86 11.72
C ASN A 31 5.92 -9.27 11.60
N HIS A 32 5.77 -8.05 11.07
CA HIS A 32 4.49 -7.34 10.93
C HIS A 32 3.84 -7.48 9.55
N GLN A 33 4.17 -8.53 8.79
CA GLN A 33 3.59 -8.74 7.45
C GLN A 33 2.09 -9.06 7.48
N LEU A 34 1.57 -9.50 8.63
CA LEU A 34 0.17 -9.87 8.80
C LEU A 34 -0.41 -9.27 10.07
N THR A 35 -1.63 -8.75 9.98
CA THR A 35 -2.42 -8.30 11.13
C THR A 35 -3.80 -8.91 11.05
N CYS A 36 -4.17 -9.71 12.05
CA CYS A 36 -5.53 -10.23 12.20
C CYS A 36 -6.46 -9.15 12.77
N SER A 37 -7.70 -9.10 12.29
CA SER A 37 -8.76 -8.44 13.04
C SER A 37 -9.01 -9.18 14.36
N GLN A 38 -9.53 -8.48 15.37
CA GLN A 38 -9.75 -9.02 16.73
C GLN A 38 -10.62 -10.29 16.77
N SER A 39 -11.45 -10.50 15.75
CA SER A 39 -12.32 -11.68 15.60
C SER A 39 -11.63 -12.91 15.00
N LEU A 40 -10.39 -12.79 14.52
CA LEU A 40 -9.62 -13.87 13.91
C LEU A 40 -8.47 -14.25 14.84
N THR A 41 -8.35 -15.55 15.14
CA THR A 41 -7.37 -16.07 16.11
C THR A 41 -6.17 -16.77 15.48
N ASP A 42 -6.21 -17.09 14.17
CA ASP A 42 -5.15 -17.84 13.48
C ASP A 42 -4.99 -17.35 12.03
N CYS A 43 -4.40 -16.17 11.84
CA CYS A 43 -3.97 -15.74 10.51
C CYS A 43 -2.50 -16.10 10.32
N ARG A 44 -2.20 -16.76 9.22
CA ARG A 44 -0.84 -17.14 8.83
C ARG A 44 -0.65 -16.79 7.36
N LEU A 45 0.51 -16.22 7.04
CA LEU A 45 0.96 -16.07 5.66
C LEU A 45 1.77 -17.31 5.33
N GLU A 46 1.30 -18.09 4.37
CA GLU A 46 2.02 -19.23 3.82
C GLU A 46 2.49 -18.83 2.41
N ASP A 47 3.79 -18.52 2.27
CA ASP A 47 4.45 -18.30 0.98
C ASP A 47 4.65 -19.67 0.30
N GLU A 48 3.58 -20.24 -0.24
CA GLU A 48 3.73 -21.31 -1.23
C GLU A 48 3.06 -20.87 -2.53
N ASP A 49 3.66 -21.22 -3.67
CA ASP A 49 3.14 -21.09 -5.05
C ASP A 49 1.82 -21.86 -5.30
N LEU A 50 1.08 -22.13 -4.23
CA LEU A 50 -0.08 -22.98 -4.17
C LEU A 50 -1.34 -22.14 -4.38
N PHE A 51 -1.68 -21.97 -5.64
CA PHE A 51 -3.06 -22.17 -6.06
C PHE A 51 -3.48 -23.63 -5.81
N ARG A 52 -3.34 -24.14 -4.58
CA ARG A 52 -4.13 -25.29 -4.15
C ARG A 52 -5.53 -24.75 -4.01
N SER A 53 -6.42 -25.29 -4.82
CA SER A 53 -7.87 -25.09 -4.76
C SER A 53 -8.41 -25.44 -3.36
N GLY A 54 -8.18 -24.57 -2.39
CA GLY A 54 -8.87 -24.55 -1.11
C GLY A 54 -10.30 -24.11 -1.35
N SER A 55 -11.21 -24.54 -0.47
CA SER A 55 -12.62 -24.14 -0.50
C SER A 55 -12.77 -22.65 -0.75
N GLU A 56 -13.66 -22.29 -1.69
CA GLU A 56 -13.97 -20.91 -2.03
C GLU A 56 -14.43 -20.16 -0.77
N VAL A 57 -13.64 -19.16 -0.35
CA VAL A 57 -14.03 -18.22 0.70
C VAL A 57 -14.50 -16.96 0.00
N ASP A 58 -15.78 -16.63 0.17
CA ASP A 58 -16.32 -15.40 -0.38
C ASP A 58 -15.71 -14.19 0.36
N VAL A 59 -15.01 -13.34 -0.37
CA VAL A 59 -14.38 -12.12 0.15
C VAL A 59 -15.28 -10.95 -0.19
N SER A 60 -16.03 -10.49 0.81
CA SER A 60 -16.98 -9.39 0.64
C SER A 60 -16.33 -8.04 0.32
N ARG A 61 -15.07 -7.83 0.74
CA ARG A 61 -14.35 -6.58 0.49
C ARG A 61 -12.85 -6.81 0.39
N LEU A 62 -12.27 -6.24 -0.67
CA LEU A 62 -10.83 -6.15 -0.91
C LEU A 62 -10.46 -4.67 -1.05
N GLU A 63 -9.55 -4.18 -0.21
CA GLU A 63 -8.99 -2.84 -0.34
C GLU A 63 -7.47 -2.89 -0.50
N LEU A 64 -6.96 -2.07 -1.42
CA LEU A 64 -5.54 -1.96 -1.71
C LEU A 64 -5.09 -0.52 -1.45
N LYS A 65 -3.98 -0.36 -0.73
CA LYS A 65 -3.34 0.94 -0.49
C LYS A 65 -1.89 0.90 -0.90
N ALA A 66 -1.49 1.82 -1.78
CA ALA A 66 -0.09 2.04 -2.11
C ALA A 66 0.58 2.85 -0.99
N LEU A 67 1.72 2.36 -0.50
CA LEU A 67 2.44 2.91 0.65
C LEU A 67 3.96 2.87 0.41
N LEU A 68 4.71 3.51 1.31
CA LEU A 68 6.15 3.32 1.45
C LEU A 68 6.43 2.52 2.73
N CYS A 69 6.92 1.30 2.56
CA CYS A 69 7.36 0.44 3.65
C CYS A 69 8.81 0.78 3.97
N CYS A 70 9.05 1.33 5.16
CA CYS A 70 10.35 1.81 5.59
C CYS A 70 10.91 0.92 6.70
N ARG A 71 12.22 0.65 6.65
CA ARG A 71 12.97 -0.02 7.72
C ARG A 71 13.92 0.98 8.37
N GLY A 72 13.76 1.18 9.68
CA GLY A 72 14.54 2.16 10.44
C GLY A 72 14.34 3.59 9.95
N GLY A 73 13.17 3.91 9.37
CA GLY A 73 12.82 5.24 8.88
C GLY A 73 13.58 5.77 7.65
N VAL A 74 14.58 5.04 7.13
CA VAL A 74 15.46 5.54 6.04
C VAL A 74 15.51 4.61 4.81
N ASP A 75 15.40 3.29 4.97
CA ASP A 75 15.34 2.35 3.84
C ASP A 75 13.87 2.11 3.49
N CYS A 76 13.34 2.88 2.53
CA CYS A 76 11.95 2.78 2.11
C CYS A 76 11.82 2.13 0.73
N ARG A 77 10.88 1.19 0.60
CA ARG A 77 10.48 0.58 -0.67
C ARG A 77 8.99 0.76 -0.92
N PRO A 78 8.54 0.96 -2.18
CA PRO A 78 7.13 0.90 -2.51
C PRO A 78 6.53 -0.44 -2.12
N CYS A 79 5.34 -0.42 -1.51
CA CYS A 79 4.62 -1.63 -1.12
C CYS A 79 3.11 -1.43 -1.23
N ILE A 80 2.36 -2.54 -1.20
CA ILE A 80 0.90 -2.55 -1.22
C ILE A 80 0.42 -3.17 0.09
N GLN A 81 -0.44 -2.45 0.80
CA GLN A 81 -1.20 -3.01 1.90
C GLN A 81 -2.52 -3.57 1.37
N ILE A 82 -2.78 -4.83 1.70
CA ILE A 82 -3.98 -5.56 1.31
C ILE A 82 -4.86 -5.72 2.55
N HIS A 83 -6.08 -5.20 2.52
CA HIS A 83 -7.09 -5.41 3.56
C HIS A 83 -8.22 -6.25 2.98
N THR A 84 -8.43 -7.44 3.57
CA THR A 84 -9.50 -8.36 3.17
C THR A 84 -10.50 -8.53 4.30
N GLN A 85 -11.78 -8.50 3.97
CA GLN A 85 -12.86 -8.86 4.90
C GLN A 85 -13.66 -10.03 4.31
N PRO A 86 -13.56 -11.23 4.89
CA PRO A 86 -14.37 -12.36 4.46
C PRO A 86 -15.85 -12.09 4.75
N HIS A 87 -16.73 -12.57 3.86
CA HIS A 87 -18.17 -12.46 4.06
C HIS A 87 -18.60 -13.32 5.25
N SER A 88 -19.28 -12.72 6.23
CA SER A 88 -19.81 -13.44 7.39
C SER A 88 -21.27 -13.82 7.12
N HIS A 89 -21.54 -15.10 6.84
CA HIS A 89 -22.88 -15.66 6.92
C HIS A 89 -23.31 -15.76 8.40
N ARG A 90 -23.93 -14.71 8.91
CA ARG A 90 -24.80 -14.79 10.10
C ARG A 90 -26.22 -14.45 9.71
#